data_AF-A0A3D1KFT5-F1
#
_entry.id   AF-A0A3D1KFT5-F1
#
_cell.length_a   1.000
_cell.length_b   1.000
_cell.length_c   1.000
_cell.angle_alpha   90.00
_cell.angle_beta   90.00
_cell.angle_gamma   90.00
#
_symmetry.space_group_name_H-M   'P 1'
#
loop_
_entity.id
_entity.type
_entity.pdbx_description
1 polymer ?
#
loop_
_entity_poly.entity_id
_entity_poly.type
_entity_poly.pdbx_seq_one_letter_code
_entity_poly.pdbx_strand_id
1 'polypeptide(L)' 'MAGVIMEQWEYRCIDGNWTKRPAAYCTYYHGVLTEALMKVHRCRKRECRRLMTLEEAEQRAAEREKQKEGEKDC' A
#
# COMPACT_ATOMS: atom_id res chain seq x y z
N MET A 1 1.39 -6.26 -32.74
CA MET A 1 2.25 -5.59 -31.74
C MET A 1 1.74 -5.99 -30.37
N ALA A 2 2.56 -6.70 -29.60
CA ALA A 2 2.22 -7.15 -28.26
C ALA A 2 2.09 -5.94 -27.32
N GLY A 3 0.86 -5.61 -26.92
CA GLY A 3 0.61 -4.72 -25.80
C GLY A 3 0.54 -5.58 -24.55
N VAL A 4 1.67 -5.72 -23.85
CA VAL A 4 1.72 -6.37 -22.53
C VAL A 4 0.70 -5.67 -21.64
N ILE A 5 -0.33 -6.39 -21.22
CA ILE A 5 -1.31 -5.89 -20.25
C ILE A 5 -0.51 -5.71 -18.96
N MET A 6 -0.02 -4.50 -18.73
CA MET A 6 0.62 -4.15 -17.47
C MET A 6 -0.46 -4.25 -16.41
N GLU A 7 -0.43 -5.33 -15.64
CA GLU A 7 -1.21 -5.53 -14.42
C GLU A 7 -0.89 -4.37 -13.47
N GLN A 8 -1.62 -3.27 -13.61
CA GLN A 8 -1.51 -2.13 -12.72
C GLN A 8 -2.25 -2.50 -11.45
N TRP A 9 -1.50 -3.02 -10.47
CA TRP A 9 -1.98 -3.28 -9.12
C TRP A 9 -2.72 -2.05 -8.59
N GLU A 10 -4.01 -2.21 -8.32
CA GLU A 10 -4.85 -1.15 -7.75
C GLU A 10 -4.77 -1.22 -6.23
N TYR A 11 -4.42 -0.10 -5.60
CA TYR A 11 -4.29 0.01 -4.15
C TYR A 11 -5.56 0.60 -3.54
N ARG A 12 -6.01 0.05 -2.41
CA ARG A 12 -7.17 0.57 -1.69
C ARG A 12 -6.78 1.69 -0.73
N CYS A 13 -7.31 2.88 -0.97
CA CYS A 13 -7.11 4.06 -0.16
C CYS A 13 -7.90 4.00 1.16
N ILE A 14 -7.50 4.83 2.13
CA ILE A 14 -8.19 4.98 3.43
C ILE A 14 -9.63 5.52 3.33
N ASP A 15 -9.99 6.16 2.22
CA ASP A 15 -11.32 6.68 1.93
C ASP A 15 -12.21 5.64 1.22
N GLY A 16 -11.69 4.43 1.00
CA GLY A 16 -12.38 3.35 0.31
C GLY A 16 -12.28 3.40 -1.22
N ASN A 17 -11.62 4.42 -1.78
CA ASN A 17 -11.38 4.50 -3.23
C ASN A 17 -10.18 3.63 -3.66
N TRP A 18 -10.07 3.37 -4.96
CA TRP A 18 -8.93 2.68 -5.56
C TRP A 18 -8.00 3.68 -6.24
N THR A 19 -6.69 3.46 -6.12
CA THR A 19 -5.67 4.29 -6.78
C THR A 19 -4.56 3.45 -7.37
N LYS A 20 -4.02 3.93 -8.49
CA LYS A 20 -2.83 3.37 -9.14
C LYS A 20 -1.55 4.10 -8.75
N ARG A 21 -1.68 5.24 -8.06
CA ARG A 21 -0.57 6.08 -7.60
C ARG A 21 -0.73 6.38 -6.13
N PRO A 22 -0.52 5.37 -5.26
CA PRO A 22 -0.39 5.64 -3.84
C PRO A 22 0.87 6.49 -3.59
N ALA A 23 0.91 7.20 -2.47
CA ALA A 23 2.09 7.95 -2.00
C ALA A 23 2.67 7.37 -0.70
N ALA A 24 1.81 6.84 0.16
CA ALA A 24 2.22 6.24 1.44
C ALA A 24 1.16 5.23 1.91
N TYR A 25 1.49 4.45 2.94
CA TYR A 25 0.56 3.54 3.59
C TYR A 25 0.30 3.95 5.05
N CYS A 26 -0.96 3.92 5.47
CA CYS A 26 -1.32 4.17 6.86
C CYS A 26 -1.66 2.85 7.56
N THR A 27 -0.83 2.44 8.53
CA THR A 27 -1.06 1.20 9.27
C THR A 27 -2.26 1.27 10.21
N TYR A 28 -2.70 2.46 10.60
CA TYR A 28 -3.87 2.62 11.48
C TYR A 28 -5.19 2.37 10.76
N TYR A 29 -5.34 2.90 9.55
CA TYR A 29 -6.55 2.72 8.72
C TYR A 29 -6.43 1.53 7.77
N HIS A 30 -5.29 0.84 7.78
CA HIS A 30 -4.99 -0.26 6.87
C HIS A 30 -5.23 0.06 5.38
N GLY A 31 -4.89 1.28 4.97
CA GLY A 31 -5.13 1.76 3.60
C GLY A 31 -4.04 2.69 3.11
N VAL A 32 -3.91 2.81 1.79
CA VAL A 32 -2.96 3.74 1.17
C VAL A 32 -3.48 5.18 1.21
N LEU A 33 -2.55 6.12 1.11
CA LEU A 33 -2.79 7.54 1.03
C LEU A 33 -2.25 8.02 -0.31
N THR A 34 -3.06 8.77 -1.06
CA THR A 34 -2.56 9.60 -2.17
C THR A 34 -1.95 10.89 -1.63
N GLU A 35 -1.24 11.64 -2.46
CA GLU A 35 -0.71 12.96 -2.06
C GLU A 35 -1.82 13.91 -1.57
N ALA A 36 -3.00 13.85 -2.20
CA ALA A 36 -4.17 14.62 -1.77
C ALA A 36 -4.63 14.19 -0.37
N LEU A 37 -4.75 12.88 -0.13
CA LEU A 37 -5.13 12.34 1.17
C LEU A 37 -4.05 12.65 2.24
N MET A 38 -2.77 12.68 1.88
CA MET A 38 -1.71 13.10 2.82
C MET A 38 -1.87 14.56 3.26
N LYS A 39 -2.35 15.46 2.38
CA LYS A 39 -2.62 16.86 2.73
C LYS A 39 -3.81 16.97 3.70
N VAL A 40 -4.87 16.19 3.47
CA VAL A 40 -6.09 16.18 4.30
C VAL A 40 -5.83 15.52 5.65
N HIS A 41 -5.24 14.33 5.63
CA HIS A 41 -5.02 13.50 6.82
C HIS A 41 -3.85 13.98 7.68
N ARG A 42 -2.96 14.81 7.11
CA ARG A 42 -1.83 15.48 7.77
C ARG A 42 -0.84 14.54 8.46
N CYS A 43 -0.83 13.25 8.11
CA CYS A 43 0.08 12.26 8.71
C CYS A 43 1.55 12.68 8.59
N ARG A 44 1.94 13.25 7.44
CA ARG A 44 3.31 13.78 7.22
C ARG A 44 3.63 14.99 8.08
N LYS A 45 2.68 15.91 8.27
CA LYS A 45 2.86 17.10 9.12
C LYS A 45 2.92 16.75 10.62
N ARG A 46 2.35 15.61 11.01
CA ARG A 46 2.35 15.10 12.38
C ARG A 46 3.48 14.13 12.67
N GLU A 47 4.37 13.90 11.68
CA GLU A 47 5.43 12.88 11.77
C GLU A 47 4.91 11.55 12.32
N CYS A 48 3.76 11.14 11.77
CA CYS A 48 3.01 10.03 12.31
C CYS A 48 3.83 8.75 12.20
N ARG A 49 4.21 8.15 13.33
CA ARG A 49 4.95 6.86 13.42
C ARG A 49 4.23 5.69 12.74
N ARG A 50 2.95 5.85 12.42
CA ARG A 50 2.09 4.86 11.75
C ARG A 50 2.02 5.05 10.23
N LEU A 51 2.67 6.10 9.71
CA LEU A 51 2.84 6.33 8.28
C LEU A 51 4.06 5.55 7.81
N MET A 52 3.84 4.62 6.87
CA MET A 52 4.90 3.86 6.21
C MET A 52 5.08 4.35 4.77
N THR A 53 6.29 4.21 4.26
CA THR A 53 6.53 4.34 2.82
C THR A 53 5.88 3.18 2.09
N LEU A 54 5.70 3.35 0.78
CA LEU A 54 5.18 2.26 -0.06
C LEU A 54 6.12 1.08 -0.12
N GLU A 55 7.42 1.34 -0.22
CA GLU A 55 8.45 0.30 -0.25
C GLU A 55 8.38 -0.58 1.01
N GLU A 56 8.24 0.03 2.20
CA GLU A 56 8.08 -0.71 3.46
C GLU A 56 6.79 -1.55 3.49
N ALA A 57 5.69 -1.02 2.93
CA ALA A 57 4.41 -1.71 2.89
C ALA A 57 4.44 -2.89 1.90
N GLU A 58 5.05 -2.73 0.73
CA GLU A 58 5.23 -3.76 -0.28
C GLU A 58 6.14 -4.88 0.22
N GLN A 59 7.25 -4.55 0.88
CA GLN A 59 8.14 -5.54 1.49
C GLN A 59 7.39 -6.40 2.50
N ARG A 60 6.63 -5.77 3.41
CA ARG A 60 5.81 -6.50 4.39
C ARG A 60 4.72 -7.34 3.75
N ALA A 61 4.12 -6.87 2.65
CA ALA A 61 3.14 -7.64 1.90
C ALA A 61 3.80 -8.87 1.24
N ALA A 62 4.96 -8.68 0.61
CA ALA A 62 5.72 -9.76 0.00
C ALA A 62 6.20 -10.80 1.02
N GLU A 63 6.63 -10.39 2.22
CA GLU A 63 6.98 -11.31 3.31
C GLU A 63 5.78 -12.14 3.78
N ARG A 64 4.59 -11.54 3.87
CA ARG A 64 3.35 -12.26 4.23
C ARG A 64 2.95 -13.28 3.17
N GLU A 65 3.10 -12.95 1.89
CA GLU A 65 2.81 -13.91 0.81
C GLU A 65 3.82 -15.08 0.83
N LYS A 66 5.11 -14.81 1.07
CA LYS A 66 6.13 -15.86 1.26
C LYS A 66 5.83 -16.77 2.46
N GLN A 67 5.29 -16.23 3.55
CA GLN A 67 4.87 -17.04 4.70
C GLN A 67 3.71 -17.98 4.35
N LYS A 68 2.77 -17.55 3.49
CA LYS A 68 1.68 -18.42 3.01
C LYS A 68 2.16 -19.55 2.10
N GLU A 69 3.25 -19.35 1.36
CA GLU A 69 3.82 -20.41 0.51
C GLU A 69 4.57 -21.47 1.32
N GLY A 70 5.11 -21.13 2.49
CA GLY A 70 5.76 -22.08 3.40
C GLY A 70 4.79 -22.97 4.20
N GLU A 71 3.52 -22.59 4.31
CA GLU A 71 2.48 -23.33 5.02
C GLU A 71 1.63 -24.19 4.05
N LYS A 72 2.30 -24.92 3.16
CA LYS A 72 1.68 -25.91 2.25
C LYS A 72 2.34 -27.30 2.29
N ASP A 73 3.27 -27.52 3.20
CA ASP A 73 3.85 -28.84 3.49
C ASP A 73 3.16 -29.45 4.73
N CYS A 74 1.95 -29.98 4.53
CA CYS A 74 1.41 -31.07 5.35
C CYS A 74 0.46 -31.95 4.53
#